data_AF-A0A317GUR4-F1
#
_entry.id   AF-A0A317GUR4-F1
#
_cell.length_a   1.000
_cell.length_b   1.000
_cell.length_c   1.000
_cell.angle_alpha   90.00
_cell.angle_beta   90.00
_cell.angle_gamma   90.00
#
_symmetry.space_group_name_H-M   'P 1'
#
loop_
_entity.id
_entity.type
_entity.pdbx_description
1 polymer ?
#
loop_
_entity_poly.entity_id
_entity_poly.type
_entity_poly.pdbx_seq_one_letter_code
_entity_poly.pdbx_strand_id
1 'polypeptide(L)'
;MLRRRTPLLRPAPASSPLLLVEAITVPQDNPVRVLSSANPAREDQIPAQECPRPMPDIADDQYILIQRTGRPMATDVSVQISTTREQAHAAEEAADACMDWFGEVDLRLSRFHQESELCTLNRSAGHWFAASPILYSAVSIALRSAKASSGRFDPTLLPQIEALGYDRDFALIAQRETVPAASPRLPPPPPVPPLPGWRDIELDPATRRIRLPADVRLDLGGIAKGWAADVALHRFCLPFSGALINVGGDMRVHGGPATGQLWSVGIRDPRQELGRPPDAPHIPGTVRGPVQTHPAESHVAFLSFSRGGLATSGALHRWWLQGGKRRHHLLNPATGLPTPLWIDDEDTRPEAEDAMPLVATATALAPTAARAEVAAKVALLRGYPAALRAAEAAWERPIALSLGAPLDADAAVALVLTLGTGEVVVSDNLSAYLSTWGTLGVALPTSPELGLDASV
;
A
#
# COMPACT_ATOMS: atom_id res chain seq x y z
N MET A 1 74.64 -6.97 -11.56
CA MET A 1 73.81 -5.78 -11.27
C MET A 1 72.46 -5.98 -11.97
N LEU A 2 71.48 -6.71 -11.44
CA LEU A 2 70.61 -6.44 -10.27
C LEU A 2 69.84 -5.10 -10.38
N ARG A 3 68.54 -5.19 -10.71
CA ARG A 3 67.39 -4.42 -10.17
C ARG A 3 66.11 -5.12 -10.64
N ARG A 4 65.71 -6.20 -9.97
CA ARG A 4 64.65 -6.30 -8.94
C ARG A 4 63.29 -5.75 -9.42
N ARG A 5 62.39 -6.68 -9.76
CA ARG A 5 60.94 -6.51 -9.76
C ARG A 5 60.44 -6.64 -8.32
N THR A 6 59.62 -5.68 -7.88
CA THR A 6 58.89 -5.71 -6.60
C THR A 6 57.42 -5.97 -6.91
N PRO A 7 56.73 -6.90 -6.22
CA PRO A 7 55.31 -7.14 -6.42
C PRO A 7 54.47 -6.12 -5.63
N LEU A 8 53.46 -5.53 -6.26
CA LEU A 8 52.45 -4.72 -5.57
C LEU A 8 51.46 -5.65 -4.87
N LEU A 9 51.29 -5.40 -3.57
CA LEU A 9 50.41 -6.10 -2.65
C LEU A 9 48.93 -5.98 -3.06
N ARG A 10 48.20 -7.09 -2.93
CA ARG A 10 46.73 -7.13 -2.84
C ARG A 10 46.26 -6.38 -1.58
N PRO A 11 45.27 -5.50 -1.64
CA PRO A 11 44.54 -5.09 -0.44
C PRO A 11 43.60 -6.21 0.02
N ALA A 12 43.51 -6.37 1.33
CA ALA A 12 42.67 -7.33 2.05
C ALA A 12 41.16 -7.08 1.80
N PRO A 13 40.29 -8.11 1.94
CA PRO A 13 38.85 -7.90 1.87
C PRO A 13 38.40 -7.03 3.05
N ALA A 14 37.66 -5.96 2.73
CA ALA A 14 36.99 -5.14 3.72
C ALA A 14 35.93 -5.97 4.44
N SER A 15 36.06 -6.03 5.76
CA SER A 15 35.16 -6.68 6.69
C SER A 15 33.72 -6.16 6.54
N SER A 16 32.77 -7.06 6.35
CA SER A 16 31.34 -6.77 6.44
C SER A 16 31.00 -6.26 7.85
N PRO A 17 30.28 -5.14 8.03
CA PRO A 17 29.74 -4.81 9.32
C PRO A 17 28.54 -5.73 9.58
N LEU A 18 28.72 -6.64 10.54
CA LEU A 18 27.64 -7.36 11.22
C LEU A 18 26.73 -6.30 11.88
N LEU A 19 25.51 -6.17 11.38
CA LEU A 19 24.44 -5.44 12.08
C LEU A 19 23.95 -6.36 13.21
N LEU A 20 24.41 -6.05 14.42
CA LEU A 20 23.88 -6.58 15.67
C LEU A 20 22.44 -6.07 15.80
N VAL A 21 21.46 -6.97 15.77
CA VAL A 21 20.07 -6.64 16.11
C VAL A 21 20.01 -6.59 17.64
N GLU A 22 20.17 -5.39 18.21
CA GLU A 22 19.82 -5.17 19.61
C GLU A 22 18.28 -5.10 19.72
N ALA A 23 17.73 -5.92 20.60
CA ALA A 23 16.32 -5.92 20.94
C ALA A 23 15.89 -4.53 21.44
N ILE A 24 15.07 -3.83 20.64
CA ILE A 24 14.48 -2.56 21.06
C ILE A 24 13.32 -2.87 22.01
N THR A 25 13.57 -2.70 23.30
CA THR A 25 12.54 -2.60 24.33
C THR A 25 11.68 -1.38 24.05
N VAL A 26 10.40 -1.57 23.73
CA VAL A 26 9.42 -0.49 23.54
C VAL A 26 9.14 0.16 24.91
N PRO A 27 9.33 1.48 25.10
CA PRO A 27 8.95 2.16 26.33
C PRO A 27 7.42 2.16 26.46
N GLN A 28 6.90 1.53 27.52
CA GLN A 28 5.57 1.85 28.01
C GLN A 28 5.65 3.22 28.68
N ASP A 29 5.26 4.28 27.99
CA ASP A 29 4.66 5.49 28.55
C ASP A 29 4.60 6.60 27.49
N ASN A 30 3.48 6.68 26.77
CA ASN A 30 2.99 7.96 26.26
C ASN A 30 1.46 7.89 26.13
N PRO A 31 0.67 8.53 27.01
CA PRO A 31 -0.78 8.49 26.90
C PRO A 31 -1.20 9.43 25.77
N VAL A 32 -1.40 8.88 24.57
CA VAL A 32 -2.24 9.53 23.56
C VAL A 32 -3.63 9.63 24.16
N ARG A 33 -4.14 10.86 24.32
CA ARG A 33 -5.55 11.09 24.69
C ARG A 33 -6.45 10.59 23.57
N VAL A 34 -6.86 9.33 23.66
CA VAL A 34 -7.97 8.76 22.89
C VAL A 34 -9.26 9.28 23.52
N LEU A 35 -9.94 10.22 22.86
CA LEU A 35 -11.29 10.61 23.26
C LEU A 35 -12.27 9.55 22.77
N SER A 36 -12.45 8.49 23.56
CA SER A 36 -13.53 7.52 23.40
C SER A 36 -14.79 8.02 24.11
N SER A 37 -15.91 8.13 23.40
CA SER A 37 -17.24 8.33 24.02
C SER A 37 -17.84 6.97 24.39
N ALA A 38 -17.43 6.39 25.51
CA ALA A 38 -17.96 5.12 26.00
C ALA A 38 -19.19 5.34 26.90
N ASN A 39 -20.25 4.56 26.64
CA ASN A 39 -21.37 4.31 27.54
C ASN A 39 -21.28 2.82 27.98
N PRO A 40 -21.23 2.48 29.27
CA PRO A 40 -20.97 1.11 29.70
C PRO A 40 -22.29 0.36 29.98
N ALA A 41 -22.60 -0.69 29.22
CA ALA A 41 -23.47 -1.78 29.70
C ALA A 41 -23.45 -3.03 28.81
N ARG A 42 -23.35 -4.18 29.49
CA ARG A 42 -23.68 -5.57 29.09
C ARG A 42 -22.56 -6.43 28.51
N GLU A 43 -21.85 -7.06 29.45
CA GLU A 43 -21.25 -8.40 29.27
C GLU A 43 -22.37 -9.44 29.28
N ASP A 44 -22.51 -10.22 28.20
CA ASP A 44 -23.21 -11.50 28.22
C ASP A 44 -22.31 -12.56 27.57
N GLN A 45 -22.26 -13.72 28.24
CA GLN A 45 -21.30 -14.80 28.12
C GLN A 45 -21.47 -15.60 26.80
N ILE A 46 -20.36 -15.84 26.08
CA ILE A 46 -20.29 -16.78 24.95
C ILE A 46 -19.50 -18.02 25.39
N PRO A 47 -20.01 -19.25 25.16
CA PRO A 47 -19.38 -20.48 25.64
C PRO A 47 -18.10 -20.80 24.87
N ALA A 48 -17.08 -21.25 25.61
CA ALA A 48 -15.78 -21.66 25.10
C ALA A 48 -15.89 -22.85 24.14
N GLN A 49 -15.49 -22.67 22.88
CA GLN A 49 -15.20 -23.76 21.94
C GLN A 49 -13.69 -23.98 21.86
N GLU A 50 -13.32 -25.27 21.85
CA GLU A 50 -11.98 -25.80 22.07
C GLU A 50 -10.91 -25.21 21.14
N CYS A 51 -9.85 -24.66 21.74
CA CYS A 51 -8.62 -24.28 21.05
C CYS A 51 -7.95 -25.51 20.42
N PRO A 52 -7.42 -25.40 19.18
CA PRO A 52 -6.52 -26.42 18.66
C PRO A 52 -5.27 -26.51 19.56
N ARG A 53 -4.80 -27.73 19.78
CA ARG A 53 -3.70 -28.05 20.73
C ARG A 53 -2.48 -27.15 20.49
N PRO A 54 -1.85 -26.61 21.55
CA PRO A 54 -0.62 -25.85 21.40
C PRO A 54 0.45 -26.75 20.79
N MET A 55 1.11 -26.26 19.73
CA MET A 55 2.35 -26.86 19.26
C MET A 55 3.39 -26.78 20.40
N PRO A 56 4.28 -27.78 20.52
CA PRO A 56 5.27 -27.82 21.58
C PRO A 56 6.13 -26.55 21.56
N ASP A 57 6.43 -26.06 22.76
CA ASP A 57 7.20 -24.87 23.06
C ASP A 57 8.64 -25.03 22.52
N ILE A 58 8.88 -24.58 21.29
CA ILE A 58 10.21 -24.51 20.70
C ILE A 58 10.82 -23.20 21.20
N ALA A 59 11.85 -23.31 22.04
CA ALA A 59 12.59 -22.19 22.61
C ALA A 59 12.94 -21.12 21.55
N ASP A 60 12.77 -19.85 21.92
CA ASP A 60 12.87 -18.64 21.08
C ASP A 60 14.17 -18.48 20.26
N ASP A 61 15.23 -19.24 20.59
CA ASP A 61 16.58 -19.10 20.02
C ASP A 61 16.78 -19.71 18.61
N GLN A 62 15.73 -20.27 17.99
CA GLN A 62 15.85 -20.96 16.69
C GLN A 62 15.37 -20.16 15.48
N TYR A 63 14.70 -19.02 15.68
CA TYR A 63 14.21 -18.19 14.58
C TYR A 63 15.30 -17.30 14.00
N ILE A 64 15.33 -17.23 12.67
CA ILE A 64 16.13 -16.29 11.90
C ILE A 64 15.24 -15.50 10.96
N LEU A 65 15.66 -14.27 10.63
CA LEU A 65 14.96 -13.40 9.71
C LEU A 65 15.75 -13.33 8.39
N ILE A 66 15.13 -13.80 7.31
CA ILE A 66 15.64 -13.60 5.96
C ILE A 66 15.01 -12.33 5.39
N GLN A 67 15.83 -11.47 4.81
CA GLN A 67 15.39 -10.21 4.22
C GLN A 67 15.91 -10.03 2.79
N ARG A 68 15.03 -9.49 1.94
CA ARG A 68 15.36 -8.92 0.63
C ARG A 68 14.78 -7.53 0.51
N THR A 69 15.50 -6.66 -0.20
CA THR A 69 15.04 -5.31 -0.53
C THR A 69 15.40 -5.00 -1.97
N GLY A 70 14.58 -4.18 -2.61
CA GLY A 70 14.79 -3.75 -4.00
C GLY A 70 13.84 -2.63 -4.39
N ARG A 71 13.86 -2.25 -5.67
CA ARG A 71 12.99 -1.18 -6.19
C ARG A 71 12.15 -1.55 -7.43
N PRO A 72 11.50 -2.73 -7.50
CA PRO A 72 10.54 -3.01 -8.58
C PRO A 72 9.26 -2.17 -8.40
N MET A 73 8.42 -2.11 -9.44
CA MET A 73 7.11 -1.42 -9.40
C MET A 73 7.22 0.08 -9.07
N ALA A 74 8.36 0.70 -9.46
CA ALA A 74 8.70 2.10 -9.18
C ALA A 74 8.57 2.51 -7.70
N THR A 75 8.84 1.58 -6.77
CA THR A 75 8.74 1.82 -5.33
C THR A 75 9.73 0.97 -4.54
N ASP A 76 9.96 1.30 -3.27
CA ASP A 76 10.81 0.47 -2.41
C ASP A 76 10.01 -0.76 -1.96
N VAL A 77 10.61 -1.93 -2.15
CA VAL A 77 10.03 -3.22 -1.77
C VAL A 77 10.92 -3.90 -0.75
N SER A 78 10.31 -4.49 0.27
CA SER A 78 10.98 -5.38 1.21
C SER A 78 10.17 -6.66 1.46
N VAL A 79 10.89 -7.76 1.55
CA VAL A 79 10.36 -9.09 1.91
C VAL A 79 11.13 -9.55 3.13
N GLN A 80 10.41 -9.83 4.21
CA GLN A 80 10.94 -10.35 5.46
C GLN A 80 10.27 -11.69 5.74
N ILE A 81 11.05 -12.75 5.94
CA ILE A 81 10.55 -14.10 6.25
C ILE A 81 11.21 -14.57 7.54
N SER A 82 10.39 -14.83 8.56
CA SER A 82 10.82 -15.50 9.79
C SER A 82 10.69 -17.01 9.62
N THR A 83 11.78 -17.70 9.92
CA THR A 83 11.94 -19.14 9.67
C THR A 83 12.88 -19.75 10.69
N THR A 84 12.90 -21.09 10.80
CA THR A 84 13.96 -21.77 11.56
C THR A 84 15.24 -21.88 10.74
N ARG A 85 16.37 -22.17 11.41
CA ARG A 85 17.67 -22.38 10.74
C ARG A 85 17.65 -23.54 9.73
N GLU A 86 16.84 -24.56 9.98
CA GLU A 86 16.68 -25.72 9.09
C GLU A 86 16.03 -25.35 7.77
N GLN A 87 15.16 -24.34 7.77
CA GLN A 87 14.43 -23.85 6.60
C GLN A 87 15.07 -22.61 5.96
N ALA A 88 16.24 -22.17 6.46
CA ALA A 88 16.91 -20.94 6.02
C ALA A 88 17.08 -20.85 4.49
N HIS A 89 17.56 -21.92 3.86
CA HIS A 89 17.80 -21.94 2.42
C HIS A 89 16.50 -21.82 1.61
N ALA A 90 15.46 -22.56 2.01
CA ALA A 90 14.15 -22.45 1.37
C ALA A 90 13.53 -21.05 1.53
N ALA A 91 13.76 -20.41 2.68
CA ALA A 91 13.31 -19.03 2.92
C ALA A 91 14.07 -18.01 2.06
N GLU A 92 15.37 -18.22 1.81
CA GLU A 92 16.14 -17.41 0.86
C GLU A 92 15.58 -17.55 -0.57
N GLU A 93 15.35 -18.78 -1.04
CA GLU A 93 14.75 -19.03 -2.35
C GLU A 93 13.35 -18.41 -2.47
N ALA A 94 12.53 -18.49 -1.43
CA ALA A 94 11.21 -17.87 -1.40
C ALA A 94 11.27 -16.33 -1.41
N ALA A 95 12.23 -15.74 -0.71
CA ALA A 95 12.44 -14.30 -0.71
C ALA A 95 12.93 -13.80 -2.08
N ASP A 96 13.82 -14.54 -2.73
CA ASP A 96 14.28 -14.25 -4.09
C ASP A 96 13.14 -14.41 -5.11
N ALA A 97 12.32 -15.47 -5.00
CA ALA A 97 11.14 -15.67 -5.84
C ALA A 97 10.09 -14.56 -5.67
N CYS A 98 9.92 -14.01 -4.47
CA CYS A 98 9.09 -12.82 -4.25
C CYS A 98 9.63 -11.62 -5.05
N MET A 99 10.94 -11.38 -5.02
CA MET A 99 11.55 -10.26 -5.74
C MET A 99 11.42 -10.40 -7.26
N ASP A 100 11.63 -11.60 -7.78
CA ASP A 100 11.42 -11.90 -9.20
C ASP A 100 9.96 -11.70 -9.61
N TRP A 101 9.01 -12.13 -8.77
CA TRP A 101 7.58 -11.90 -8.97
C TRP A 101 7.25 -10.40 -9.07
N PHE A 102 7.79 -9.56 -8.20
CA PHE A 102 7.54 -8.11 -8.30
C PHE A 102 8.13 -7.50 -9.58
N GLY A 103 9.27 -8.00 -10.05
CA GLY A 103 9.83 -7.62 -11.36
C GLY A 103 8.90 -8.01 -12.51
N GLU A 104 8.34 -9.22 -12.47
CA GLU A 104 7.41 -9.73 -13.48
C GLU A 104 6.09 -8.94 -13.54
N VAL A 105 5.57 -8.56 -12.37
CA VAL A 105 4.41 -7.67 -12.24
C VAL A 105 4.69 -6.30 -12.83
N ASP A 106 5.84 -5.70 -12.51
CA ASP A 106 6.24 -4.39 -13.03
C ASP A 106 6.30 -4.38 -14.57
N LEU A 107 6.96 -5.39 -15.16
CA LEU A 107 7.07 -5.51 -16.62
C LEU A 107 5.72 -5.63 -17.33
N ARG A 108 4.72 -6.29 -16.72
CA ARG A 108 3.39 -6.48 -17.33
C ARG A 108 2.40 -5.37 -17.05
N LEU A 109 2.40 -4.85 -15.82
CA LEU A 109 1.32 -4.00 -15.33
C LEU A 109 1.72 -2.52 -15.22
N SER A 110 2.98 -2.18 -15.47
CA SER A 110 3.40 -0.78 -15.45
C SER A 110 2.84 -0.02 -16.65
N ARG A 111 2.12 1.08 -16.36
CA ARG A 111 1.66 2.03 -17.39
C ARG A 111 2.79 2.89 -17.96
N PHE A 112 3.99 2.84 -17.37
CA PHE A 112 5.15 3.60 -17.83
C PHE A 112 6.05 2.81 -18.78
N HIS A 113 5.82 1.51 -18.91
CA HIS A 113 6.52 0.64 -19.85
C HIS A 113 5.64 0.49 -21.10
N GLN A 114 6.03 1.11 -22.22
CA GLN A 114 5.19 1.13 -23.43
C GLN A 114 4.91 -0.28 -23.98
N GLU A 115 5.84 -1.20 -23.79
CA GLU A 115 5.74 -2.61 -24.19
C GLU A 115 5.03 -3.48 -23.14
N SER A 116 4.56 -2.92 -22.03
CA SER A 116 3.84 -3.69 -21.03
C SER A 116 2.53 -4.26 -21.58
N GLU A 117 2.09 -5.36 -20.98
CA GLU A 117 0.85 -6.01 -21.36
C GLU A 117 -0.35 -5.10 -21.11
N LEU A 118 -0.35 -4.34 -20.01
CA LEU A 118 -1.37 -3.33 -19.71
C LEU A 118 -1.44 -2.24 -20.80
N CYS A 119 -0.29 -1.72 -21.23
CA CYS A 119 -0.24 -0.72 -22.31
C CYS A 119 -0.74 -1.30 -23.63
N THR A 120 -0.44 -2.58 -23.91
CA THR A 120 -0.91 -3.27 -25.11
C THR A 120 -2.43 -3.50 -25.07
N LEU A 121 -2.98 -3.88 -23.91
CA LEU A 121 -4.43 -3.96 -23.69
C LEU A 121 -5.08 -2.58 -23.93
N ASN A 122 -4.53 -1.51 -23.35
CA ASN A 122 -5.04 -0.15 -23.55
C ASN A 122 -5.04 0.30 -25.02
N ARG A 123 -4.02 -0.07 -25.80
CA ARG A 123 -3.99 0.18 -27.26
C ARG A 123 -4.97 -0.67 -28.05
N SER A 124 -5.38 -1.81 -27.50
CA SER A 124 -6.30 -2.77 -28.13
C SER A 124 -7.78 -2.48 -27.81
N ALA A 125 -8.07 -1.34 -27.19
CA ALA A 125 -9.43 -0.90 -26.88
C ALA A 125 -10.38 -1.03 -28.08
N GLY A 126 -11.63 -1.41 -27.80
CA GLY A 126 -12.63 -1.79 -28.81
C GLY A 126 -12.54 -3.24 -29.29
N HIS A 127 -11.48 -3.99 -28.95
CA HIS A 127 -11.29 -5.38 -29.36
C HIS A 127 -11.09 -6.31 -28.17
N TRP A 128 -11.37 -7.59 -28.37
CA TRP A 128 -11.09 -8.63 -27.38
C TRP A 128 -9.60 -8.98 -27.35
N PHE A 129 -8.96 -8.69 -26.23
CA PHE A 129 -7.56 -8.96 -25.95
C PHE A 129 -7.38 -10.27 -25.18
N ALA A 130 -6.48 -11.14 -25.61
CA ALA A 130 -6.12 -12.36 -24.87
C ALA A 130 -5.09 -12.01 -23.79
N ALA A 131 -5.51 -12.03 -22.52
CA ALA A 131 -4.69 -11.62 -21.40
C ALA A 131 -3.94 -12.79 -20.77
N SER A 132 -2.73 -12.52 -20.28
CA SER A 132 -2.00 -13.39 -19.39
C SER A 132 -2.78 -13.57 -18.06
N PRO A 133 -2.50 -14.63 -17.31
CA PRO A 133 -3.17 -14.82 -16.02
C PRO A 133 -2.89 -13.67 -15.02
N ILE A 134 -1.70 -13.05 -15.10
CA ILE A 134 -1.30 -11.89 -14.28
C ILE A 134 -2.22 -10.69 -14.59
N LEU A 135 -2.31 -10.29 -15.85
CA LEU A 135 -3.13 -9.15 -16.26
C LEU A 135 -4.63 -9.42 -16.01
N TYR A 136 -5.11 -10.62 -16.37
CA TYR A 136 -6.52 -10.99 -16.16
C TYR A 136 -6.90 -10.94 -14.68
N SER A 137 -6.07 -11.49 -13.79
CA SER A 137 -6.30 -11.46 -12.34
C SER A 137 -6.32 -10.03 -11.80
N ALA A 138 -5.31 -9.22 -12.15
CA ALA A 138 -5.20 -7.84 -11.67
C ALA A 138 -6.40 -6.97 -12.13
N VAL A 139 -6.81 -7.07 -13.40
CA VAL A 139 -7.99 -6.37 -13.92
C VAL A 139 -9.26 -6.87 -13.25
N SER A 140 -9.41 -8.18 -13.06
CA SER A 140 -10.58 -8.76 -12.36
C SER A 140 -10.72 -8.21 -10.95
N ILE A 141 -9.62 -8.08 -10.21
CA ILE A 141 -9.62 -7.51 -8.87
C ILE A 141 -9.92 -6.00 -8.91
N ALA A 142 -9.36 -5.26 -9.87
CA ALA A 142 -9.65 -3.84 -10.04
C ALA A 142 -11.14 -3.57 -10.32
N LEU A 143 -11.78 -4.34 -11.20
CA LEU A 143 -13.22 -4.19 -11.50
C LEU A 143 -14.10 -4.61 -10.32
N ARG A 144 -13.73 -5.66 -9.58
CA ARG A 144 -14.42 -6.02 -8.34
C ARG A 144 -14.34 -4.90 -7.31
N SER A 145 -13.17 -4.29 -7.14
CA SER A 145 -12.98 -3.14 -6.24
C SER A 145 -13.75 -1.90 -6.69
N ALA A 146 -13.83 -1.66 -8.00
CA ALA A 146 -14.67 -0.59 -8.54
C ALA A 146 -16.15 -0.82 -8.24
N LYS A 147 -16.64 -2.05 -8.43
CA LYS A 147 -18.01 -2.43 -8.06
C LYS A 147 -18.27 -2.32 -6.56
N ALA A 148 -17.39 -2.88 -5.73
CA ALA A 148 -17.51 -2.87 -4.27
C ALA A 148 -17.53 -1.46 -3.67
N SER A 149 -16.80 -0.53 -4.30
CA SER A 149 -16.74 0.87 -3.88
C SER A 149 -17.78 1.77 -4.55
N SER A 150 -18.71 1.20 -5.32
CA SER A 150 -19.68 1.95 -6.14
C SER A 150 -19.03 2.96 -7.10
N GLY A 151 -17.83 2.66 -7.59
CA GLY A 151 -17.03 3.50 -8.47
C GLY A 151 -16.22 4.59 -7.76
N ARG A 152 -16.10 4.58 -6.43
CA ARG A 152 -15.17 5.48 -5.72
C ARG A 152 -13.71 5.11 -5.96
N PHE A 153 -13.44 3.82 -6.13
CA PHE A 153 -12.26 3.36 -6.83
C PHE A 153 -12.63 3.14 -8.29
N ASP A 154 -11.86 3.69 -9.21
CA ASP A 154 -12.07 3.53 -10.65
C ASP A 154 -10.73 3.35 -11.36
N PRO A 155 -10.46 2.15 -11.92
CA PRO A 155 -9.21 1.89 -12.62
C PRO A 155 -9.16 2.52 -14.02
N THR A 156 -10.17 3.27 -14.45
CA THR A 156 -10.24 3.83 -15.81
C THR A 156 -9.80 5.29 -15.91
N LEU A 157 -9.33 5.90 -14.82
CA LEU A 157 -8.96 7.32 -14.77
C LEU A 157 -7.64 7.69 -15.46
N LEU A 158 -7.06 6.80 -16.27
CA LEU A 158 -5.80 7.05 -16.97
C LEU A 158 -5.87 8.29 -17.88
N PRO A 159 -6.93 8.52 -18.69
CA PRO A 159 -7.01 9.74 -19.50
C PRO A 159 -7.01 11.02 -18.66
N GLN A 160 -7.68 11.03 -17.50
CA GLN A 160 -7.74 12.18 -16.60
C GLN A 160 -6.39 12.44 -15.93
N ILE A 161 -5.71 11.39 -15.44
CA ILE A 161 -4.43 11.54 -14.75
C ILE A 161 -3.33 12.02 -15.71
N GLU A 162 -3.34 11.56 -16.97
CA GLU A 162 -2.43 12.03 -18.01
C GLU A 162 -2.71 13.49 -18.39
N ALA A 163 -3.98 13.87 -18.55
CA ALA A 163 -4.38 15.25 -18.85
C ALA A 163 -3.96 16.24 -17.74
N LEU A 164 -3.91 15.77 -16.50
CA LEU A 164 -3.42 16.54 -15.34
C LEU A 164 -1.88 16.56 -15.23
N GLY A 165 -1.16 15.90 -16.15
CA GLY A 165 0.30 15.95 -16.25
C GLY A 165 1.05 14.74 -15.70
N TYR A 166 0.34 13.69 -15.23
CA TYR A 166 0.96 12.46 -14.75
C TYR A 166 1.10 11.41 -15.87
N ASP A 167 1.85 11.76 -16.91
CA ASP A 167 2.02 10.99 -18.16
C ASP A 167 3.27 10.09 -18.20
N ARG A 168 4.11 10.13 -17.15
CA ARG A 168 5.39 9.41 -17.06
C ARG A 168 5.72 9.08 -15.60
N ASP A 169 6.79 8.33 -15.35
CA ASP A 169 7.24 8.01 -14.00
C ASP A 169 7.34 9.29 -13.13
N PHE A 170 6.85 9.20 -11.88
CA PHE A 170 6.82 10.31 -10.96
C PHE A 170 8.20 10.98 -10.75
N ALA A 171 9.28 10.21 -10.75
CA ALA A 171 10.64 10.73 -10.62
C ALA A 171 11.01 11.73 -11.72
N LEU A 172 10.38 11.63 -12.89
CA LEU A 172 10.56 12.53 -14.03
C LEU A 172 9.61 13.75 -13.99
N ILE A 173 8.52 13.69 -13.22
CA ILE A 173 7.55 14.78 -13.08
C ILE A 173 7.88 15.67 -11.89
N ALA A 174 8.35 15.09 -10.77
CA ALA A 174 8.73 15.83 -9.57
C ALA A 174 9.78 16.94 -9.84
N GLN A 175 10.50 16.85 -10.96
CA GLN A 175 11.52 17.81 -11.37
C GLN A 175 10.99 18.96 -12.27
N ARG A 176 9.74 18.90 -12.75
CA ARG A 176 9.24 19.80 -13.81
C ARG A 176 8.97 21.24 -13.38
N GLU A 177 8.72 21.51 -12.10
CA GLU A 177 8.32 22.85 -11.65
C GLU A 177 8.95 23.20 -10.28
N THR A 178 10.23 22.87 -10.04
CA THR A 178 10.95 23.24 -8.80
C THR A 178 11.39 24.71 -8.73
N VAL A 179 11.06 25.53 -9.74
CA VAL A 179 11.36 26.97 -9.75
C VAL A 179 10.08 27.71 -10.11
N PRO A 180 9.61 28.69 -9.31
CA PRO A 180 8.62 29.66 -9.75
C PRO A 180 9.29 30.58 -10.78
N ALA A 181 9.51 30.06 -11.99
CA ALA A 181 10.03 30.86 -13.07
C ALA A 181 8.95 31.87 -13.46
N ALA A 182 9.29 33.16 -13.42
CA ALA A 182 8.61 34.15 -14.23
C ALA A 182 8.72 33.69 -15.70
N SER A 183 7.73 32.93 -16.16
CA SER A 183 7.73 32.29 -17.47
C SER A 183 6.30 32.23 -18.02
N PRO A 184 6.17 32.32 -19.35
CA PRO A 184 4.94 32.69 -20.03
C PRO A 184 3.83 31.71 -19.67
N ARG A 185 2.61 32.23 -19.50
CA ARG A 185 1.38 31.46 -19.22
C ARG A 185 1.47 30.10 -19.91
N LEU A 186 1.69 29.06 -19.12
CA LEU A 186 1.60 27.68 -19.60
C LEU A 186 0.23 27.55 -20.29
N PRO A 187 0.15 26.83 -21.43
CA PRO A 187 -1.14 26.62 -22.08
C PRO A 187 -2.12 26.08 -21.05
N PRO A 188 -3.40 26.50 -21.11
CA PRO A 188 -4.42 25.99 -20.20
C PRO A 188 -4.39 24.45 -20.22
N PRO A 189 -4.62 23.79 -19.07
CA PRO A 189 -4.65 22.34 -19.04
C PRO A 189 -5.63 21.84 -20.12
N PRO A 190 -5.28 20.75 -20.83
CA PRO A 190 -6.17 20.19 -21.83
C PRO A 190 -7.55 19.92 -21.21
N PRO A 191 -8.64 20.06 -21.98
CA PRO A 191 -9.97 19.76 -21.49
C PRO A 191 -10.00 18.34 -20.91
N VAL A 192 -10.58 18.19 -19.71
CA VAL A 192 -10.70 16.88 -19.06
C VAL A 192 -11.56 16.00 -19.97
N PRO A 193 -11.06 14.82 -20.39
CA PRO A 193 -11.83 13.91 -21.23
C PRO A 193 -13.07 13.43 -20.48
N PRO A 194 -14.15 13.02 -21.20
CA PRO A 194 -15.32 12.42 -20.55
C PRO A 194 -14.88 11.26 -19.66
N LEU A 195 -15.60 11.07 -18.55
CA LEU A 195 -15.27 10.02 -17.59
C LEU A 195 -15.49 8.65 -18.25
N PRO A 196 -14.42 7.87 -18.46
CA PRO A 196 -14.57 6.49 -18.89
C PRO A 196 -15.28 5.69 -17.80
N GLY A 197 -16.02 4.66 -18.21
CA GLY A 197 -16.79 3.83 -17.29
C GLY A 197 -16.21 2.43 -17.18
N TRP A 198 -15.72 2.04 -16.01
CA TRP A 198 -15.31 0.65 -15.73
C TRP A 198 -16.44 -0.38 -15.91
N ARG A 199 -17.70 0.07 -15.91
CA ARG A 199 -18.92 -0.77 -15.96
C ARG A 199 -19.07 -1.53 -17.27
N ASP A 200 -18.55 -0.99 -18.37
CA ASP A 200 -18.69 -1.55 -19.70
C ASP A 200 -17.47 -2.40 -20.11
N ILE A 201 -16.53 -2.64 -19.19
CA ILE A 201 -15.42 -3.57 -19.42
C ILE A 201 -15.93 -5.00 -19.30
N GLU A 202 -15.67 -5.80 -20.32
CA GLU A 202 -16.07 -7.20 -20.36
C GLU A 202 -14.89 -8.13 -20.08
N LEU A 203 -15.16 -9.15 -19.27
CA LEU A 203 -14.24 -10.23 -18.95
C LEU A 203 -14.83 -11.56 -19.41
N ASP A 204 -14.05 -12.34 -20.15
CA ASP A 204 -14.33 -13.74 -20.44
C ASP A 204 -13.41 -14.63 -19.60
N PRO A 205 -13.92 -15.24 -18.51
CA PRO A 205 -13.12 -16.11 -17.65
C PRO A 205 -12.75 -17.44 -18.30
N ALA A 206 -13.53 -17.93 -19.26
CA ALA A 206 -13.26 -19.22 -19.90
C ALA A 206 -12.04 -19.16 -20.81
N THR A 207 -11.83 -18.01 -21.47
CA THR A 207 -10.71 -17.81 -22.40
C THR A 207 -9.69 -16.77 -21.94
N ARG A 208 -9.87 -16.18 -20.75
CA ARG A 208 -9.07 -15.08 -20.18
C ARG A 208 -8.94 -13.90 -21.13
N ARG A 209 -10.07 -13.48 -21.71
CA ARG A 209 -10.10 -12.32 -22.61
C ARG A 209 -10.71 -11.12 -21.92
N ILE A 210 -10.21 -9.94 -22.28
CA ILE A 210 -10.66 -8.65 -21.77
C ILE A 210 -11.06 -7.80 -22.97
N ARG A 211 -12.20 -7.12 -22.90
CA ARG A 211 -12.58 -6.08 -23.87
C ARG A 211 -12.81 -4.76 -23.15
N LEU A 212 -11.99 -3.78 -23.50
CA LEU A 212 -12.20 -2.39 -23.10
C LEU A 212 -13.06 -1.68 -24.15
N PRO A 213 -13.99 -0.79 -23.77
CA PRO A 213 -14.58 0.16 -24.70
C PRO A 213 -13.52 1.05 -25.36
N ALA A 214 -13.80 1.60 -26.54
CA ALA A 214 -12.81 2.26 -27.39
C ALA A 214 -12.14 3.50 -26.75
N ASP A 215 -12.82 4.17 -25.82
CA ASP A 215 -12.39 5.37 -25.10
C ASP A 215 -11.89 5.09 -23.68
N VAL A 216 -11.89 3.83 -23.26
CA VAL A 216 -11.49 3.40 -21.91
C VAL A 216 -10.02 2.96 -21.92
N ARG A 217 -9.25 3.48 -20.97
CA ARG A 217 -7.89 3.02 -20.69
C ARG A 217 -7.71 2.77 -19.20
N LEU A 218 -7.04 1.67 -18.86
CA LEU A 218 -6.81 1.22 -17.50
C LEU A 218 -5.50 1.76 -16.89
N ASP A 219 -5.57 2.14 -15.62
CA ASP A 219 -4.46 2.33 -14.70
C ASP A 219 -4.65 1.41 -13.48
N LEU A 220 -3.68 0.54 -13.22
CA LEU A 220 -3.68 -0.38 -12.08
C LEU A 220 -2.84 0.12 -10.91
N GLY A 221 -2.24 1.32 -11.00
CA GLY A 221 -1.36 1.89 -9.99
C GLY A 221 -2.01 2.15 -8.62
N GLY A 222 -3.35 2.05 -8.54
CA GLY A 222 -4.09 2.17 -7.29
C GLY A 222 -4.44 0.86 -6.58
N ILE A 223 -4.04 -0.30 -7.13
CA ILE A 223 -4.36 -1.64 -6.57
C ILE A 223 -3.27 -2.71 -6.82
N ALA A 224 -2.39 -2.50 -7.81
CA ALA A 224 -1.43 -3.52 -8.24
C ALA A 224 -0.42 -3.88 -7.15
N LYS A 225 -0.04 -2.94 -6.28
CA LYS A 225 0.97 -3.17 -5.23
C LYS A 225 0.43 -4.09 -4.13
N GLY A 226 -0.74 -3.77 -3.58
CA GLY A 226 -1.41 -4.62 -2.62
C GLY A 226 -1.73 -5.99 -3.20
N TRP A 227 -2.21 -6.06 -4.44
CA TRP A 227 -2.45 -7.34 -5.11
C TRP A 227 -1.18 -8.17 -5.29
N ALA A 228 -0.08 -7.56 -5.72
CA ALA A 228 1.19 -8.26 -5.89
C ALA A 228 1.71 -8.81 -4.54
N ALA A 229 1.56 -8.05 -3.45
CA ALA A 229 1.93 -8.49 -2.11
C ALA A 229 1.06 -9.67 -1.63
N ASP A 230 -0.25 -9.65 -1.92
CA ASP A 230 -1.15 -10.76 -1.62
C ASP A 230 -0.74 -12.06 -2.34
N VAL A 231 -0.44 -11.97 -3.64
CA VAL A 231 0.00 -13.12 -4.45
C VAL A 231 1.35 -13.65 -3.95
N ALA A 232 2.32 -12.76 -3.71
CA ALA A 232 3.65 -13.13 -3.24
C ALA A 232 3.58 -13.90 -1.91
N LEU A 233 2.80 -13.40 -0.95
CA LEU A 233 2.61 -14.07 0.33
C LEU A 233 2.05 -15.48 0.12
N HIS A 234 0.96 -15.59 -0.65
CA HIS A 234 0.26 -16.85 -0.86
C HIS A 234 1.13 -17.88 -1.62
N ARG A 235 1.88 -17.43 -2.62
CA ARG A 235 2.65 -18.30 -3.51
C ARG A 235 3.95 -18.76 -2.88
N PHE A 236 4.61 -17.92 -2.08
CA PHE A 236 5.98 -18.18 -1.64
C PHE A 236 6.17 -18.25 -0.12
N CYS A 237 5.32 -17.58 0.68
CA CYS A 237 5.64 -17.34 2.08
C CYS A 237 4.81 -18.13 3.10
N LEU A 238 3.67 -18.72 2.70
CA LEU A 238 2.80 -19.49 3.61
C LEU A 238 3.47 -20.69 4.31
N PRO A 239 4.51 -21.36 3.76
CA PRO A 239 5.18 -22.45 4.46
C PRO A 239 6.03 -22.04 5.67
N PHE A 240 6.29 -20.75 5.88
CA PHE A 240 7.18 -20.25 6.95
C PHE A 240 6.40 -19.68 8.15
N SER A 241 7.07 -19.57 9.30
CA SER A 241 6.46 -19.15 10.56
C SER A 241 5.96 -17.71 10.55
N GLY A 242 6.56 -16.83 9.76
CA GLY A 242 6.04 -15.50 9.54
C GLY A 242 6.62 -14.85 8.30
N ALA A 243 5.86 -13.91 7.73
CA ALA A 243 6.32 -13.05 6.66
C ALA A 243 5.68 -11.66 6.72
N LEU A 244 6.47 -10.65 6.38
CA LEU A 244 6.04 -9.29 6.13
C LEU A 244 6.54 -8.86 4.76
N ILE A 245 5.61 -8.61 3.85
CA ILE A 245 5.88 -8.10 2.52
C ILE A 245 5.42 -6.65 2.48
N ASN A 246 6.28 -5.73 2.08
CA ASN A 246 5.97 -4.32 1.91
C ASN A 246 6.28 -3.90 0.47
N VAL A 247 5.27 -3.44 -0.26
CA VAL A 247 5.39 -2.90 -1.61
C VAL A 247 5.00 -1.43 -1.59
N GLY A 248 5.96 -0.54 -1.34
CA GLY A 248 5.71 0.91 -1.37
C GLY A 248 4.68 1.40 -0.36
N GLY A 249 4.63 0.79 0.83
CA GLY A 249 3.68 1.09 1.90
C GLY A 249 2.43 0.21 1.90
N ASP A 250 2.19 -0.58 0.85
CA ASP A 250 1.13 -1.59 0.83
C ASP A 250 1.72 -2.92 1.33
N MET A 251 1.25 -3.34 2.51
CA MET A 251 1.85 -4.42 3.27
C MET A 251 0.92 -5.62 3.37
N ARG A 252 1.51 -6.82 3.34
CA ARG A 252 0.84 -8.08 3.62
C ARG A 252 1.61 -8.85 4.69
N VAL A 253 0.89 -9.31 5.71
CA VAL A 253 1.47 -9.93 6.91
C VAL A 253 0.90 -11.33 7.16
N HIS A 254 1.79 -12.23 7.58
CA HIS A 254 1.47 -13.56 8.09
C HIS A 254 2.36 -13.92 9.29
N GLY A 255 1.80 -14.60 10.29
CA GLY A 255 2.55 -15.09 11.44
C GLY A 255 3.25 -13.99 12.24
N GLY A 256 4.42 -14.29 12.77
CA GLY A 256 5.18 -13.36 13.60
C GLY A 256 6.69 -13.48 13.34
N PRO A 257 7.50 -12.54 13.87
CA PRO A 257 8.95 -12.65 13.80
C PRO A 257 9.49 -13.80 14.67
N ALA A 258 8.76 -14.22 15.71
CA ALA A 258 9.04 -15.38 16.56
C ALA A 258 7.73 -15.89 17.20
N THR A 259 7.80 -17.01 17.91
CA THR A 259 6.65 -17.61 18.60
C THR A 259 6.00 -16.61 19.55
N GLY A 260 4.69 -16.41 19.44
CA GLY A 260 3.94 -15.48 20.30
C GLY A 260 4.18 -14.00 20.04
N GLN A 261 5.09 -13.63 19.12
CA GLN A 261 5.35 -12.25 18.75
C GLN A 261 4.49 -11.83 17.55
N LEU A 262 4.12 -10.55 17.50
CA LEU A 262 3.40 -9.94 16.38
C LEU A 262 4.35 -9.03 15.59
N TRP A 263 4.07 -8.84 14.31
CA TRP A 263 4.76 -7.80 13.54
C TRP A 263 4.32 -6.42 14.02
N SER A 264 5.27 -5.54 14.31
CA SER A 264 5.01 -4.14 14.65
C SER A 264 5.25 -3.25 13.42
N VAL A 265 4.22 -2.53 13.00
CA VAL A 265 4.25 -1.63 11.84
C VAL A 265 3.99 -0.20 12.30
N GLY A 266 4.94 0.69 12.02
CA GLY A 266 4.80 2.12 12.29
C GLY A 266 3.99 2.83 11.21
N ILE A 267 3.04 3.68 11.62
CA ILE A 267 2.37 4.65 10.76
C ILE A 267 3.13 5.96 10.87
N ARG A 268 3.73 6.39 9.76
CA ARG A 268 4.59 7.59 9.74
C ARG A 268 3.78 8.87 9.90
N ASP A 269 4.34 9.87 10.59
CA ASP A 269 3.77 11.22 10.62
C ASP A 269 3.94 11.89 9.25
N PRO A 270 2.85 12.16 8.50
CA PRO A 270 2.93 12.86 7.22
C PRO A 270 3.60 14.23 7.30
N ARG A 271 3.55 14.89 8.46
CA ARG A 271 4.10 16.24 8.63
C ARG A 271 5.62 16.26 8.77
N GLN A 272 6.21 15.18 9.27
CA GLN A 272 7.68 15.08 9.37
C GLN A 272 8.33 14.78 8.02
N GLU A 273 7.54 14.36 7.03
CA GLU A 273 7.99 14.20 5.66
C GLU A 273 8.21 15.55 4.95
N LEU A 274 7.70 16.65 5.51
CA LEU A 274 7.87 18.03 5.01
C LEU A 274 9.20 18.68 5.44
N GLY A 275 10.08 17.94 6.13
CA GLY A 275 11.32 18.42 6.75
C GLY A 275 12.43 18.92 5.82
N ARG A 276 12.14 19.58 4.70
CA ARG A 276 13.08 20.49 4.03
C ARG A 276 12.33 21.58 3.25
N PRO A 277 12.60 22.88 3.49
CA PRO A 277 12.05 23.94 2.66
C PRO A 277 12.51 23.80 1.19
N PRO A 278 11.68 24.17 0.20
CA PRO A 278 11.99 24.13 -1.23
C PRO A 278 13.26 24.91 -1.63
N ASP A 279 13.67 25.86 -0.79
CA ASP A 279 14.72 26.84 -1.11
C ASP A 279 16.14 26.41 -0.71
N ALA A 280 16.32 25.19 -0.18
CA ALA A 280 17.66 24.68 0.10
C ALA A 280 18.38 24.33 -1.22
N PRO A 281 19.47 25.02 -1.60
CA PRO A 281 20.14 24.78 -2.87
C PRO A 281 20.56 23.31 -3.00
N HIS A 282 20.12 22.67 -4.08
CA HIS A 282 20.56 21.34 -4.46
C HIS A 282 22.03 21.41 -4.88
N ILE A 283 22.93 20.88 -4.05
CA ILE A 283 24.33 20.66 -4.43
C ILE A 283 24.39 19.24 -5.05
N PRO A 284 24.66 19.11 -6.37
CA PRO A 284 24.82 17.79 -6.97
C PRO A 284 26.05 17.08 -6.38
N GLY A 285 25.88 15.86 -5.86
CA GLY A 285 26.98 15.03 -5.38
C GLY A 285 27.02 14.74 -3.87
N THR A 286 26.11 15.28 -3.06
CA THR A 286 25.98 14.86 -1.64
C THR A 286 25.17 13.58 -1.53
N VAL A 287 25.85 12.49 -1.14
CA VAL A 287 25.21 11.26 -0.66
C VAL A 287 24.30 11.61 0.51
N ARG A 288 23.03 11.17 0.42
CA ARG A 288 22.02 11.29 1.48
C ARG A 288 22.50 10.54 2.73
N GLY A 289 23.00 11.26 3.73
CA GLY A 289 23.19 10.71 5.07
C GLY A 289 21.84 10.55 5.80
N PRO A 290 21.70 9.62 6.74
CA PRO A 290 20.44 9.41 7.44
C PRO A 290 20.13 10.63 8.31
N VAL A 291 18.96 11.21 8.12
CA VAL A 291 18.37 12.11 9.12
C VAL A 291 18.08 11.25 10.35
N GLN A 292 18.86 11.44 11.41
CA GLN A 292 18.59 10.85 12.72
C GLN A 292 17.43 11.60 13.36
N THR A 293 16.20 11.23 13.03
CA THR A 293 15.04 11.44 13.91
C THR A 293 14.87 10.19 14.76
N HIS A 294 14.52 10.33 16.04
CA HIS A 294 14.23 9.16 16.86
C HIS A 294 13.06 8.38 16.23
N PRO A 295 13.06 7.03 16.24
CA PRO A 295 11.99 6.23 15.62
C PRO A 295 10.58 6.56 16.16
N ALA A 296 10.49 7.00 17.42
CA ALA A 296 9.23 7.42 18.05
C ALA A 296 8.74 8.81 17.63
N GLU A 297 9.62 9.68 17.13
CA GLU A 297 9.23 11.02 16.67
C GLU A 297 8.66 10.96 15.25
N SER A 298 9.13 10.06 14.39
CA SER A 298 8.71 9.96 12.98
C SER A 298 7.39 9.21 12.73
N HIS A 299 6.75 8.66 13.76
CA HIS A 299 5.52 7.87 13.62
C HIS A 299 4.41 8.40 14.51
N VAL A 300 3.18 8.44 13.97
CA VAL A 300 1.96 8.83 14.69
C VAL A 300 1.34 7.69 15.48
N ALA A 301 1.61 6.44 15.09
CA ALA A 301 1.10 5.25 15.75
C ALA A 301 1.95 4.02 15.39
N PHE A 302 1.88 2.98 16.22
CA PHE A 302 2.37 1.63 15.91
C PHE A 302 1.24 0.63 16.03
N LEU A 303 1.14 -0.28 15.06
CA LEU A 303 0.14 -1.34 15.03
C LEU A 303 0.82 -2.70 15.04
N SER A 304 0.37 -3.57 15.94
CA SER A 304 0.89 -4.94 16.08
C SER A 304 -0.14 -5.97 15.62
N PHE A 305 0.20 -6.78 14.63
CA PHE A 305 -0.68 -7.82 14.09
C PHE A 305 0.11 -8.94 13.40
N SER A 306 -0.50 -10.12 13.29
CA SER A 306 0.10 -11.31 12.65
C SER A 306 -0.50 -11.63 11.30
N ARG A 307 -1.65 -11.04 10.95
CA ARG A 307 -2.38 -11.36 9.71
C ARG A 307 -3.14 -10.16 9.16
N GLY A 308 -3.36 -10.18 7.85
CA GLY A 308 -4.08 -9.16 7.09
C GLY A 308 -3.14 -8.32 6.23
N GLY A 309 -3.70 -7.28 5.63
CA GLY A 309 -3.00 -6.26 4.88
C GLY A 309 -3.19 -4.88 5.50
N LEU A 310 -2.23 -4.00 5.23
CA LEU A 310 -2.21 -2.61 5.65
C LEU A 310 -1.77 -1.76 4.48
N ALA A 311 -2.39 -0.61 4.27
CA ALA A 311 -1.98 0.32 3.22
C ALA A 311 -2.19 1.75 3.66
N THR A 312 -1.25 2.63 3.32
CA THR A 312 -1.35 4.06 3.58
C THR A 312 -1.42 4.82 2.28
N SER A 313 -2.47 5.63 2.11
CA SER A 313 -2.62 6.55 0.98
C SER A 313 -2.52 8.00 1.45
N GLY A 314 -1.98 8.86 0.59
CA GLY A 314 -1.88 10.31 0.82
C GLY A 314 -1.31 11.02 -0.40
N ALA A 315 -1.30 12.35 -0.37
CA ALA A 315 -0.85 13.19 -1.49
C ALA A 315 0.54 13.81 -1.30
N LEU A 316 1.21 13.57 -0.17
CA LEU A 316 2.48 14.22 0.19
C LEU A 316 3.69 13.67 -0.57
N HIS A 317 3.67 12.39 -0.97
CA HIS A 317 4.76 11.77 -1.74
C HIS A 317 4.69 12.01 -3.24
N ARG A 318 3.45 12.12 -3.76
CA ARG A 318 3.18 12.10 -5.20
C ARG A 318 2.33 13.30 -5.62
N TRP A 319 2.99 14.45 -5.66
CA TRP A 319 2.45 15.73 -6.13
C TRP A 319 3.39 16.40 -7.13
N TRP A 320 2.83 17.29 -7.94
CA TRP A 320 3.55 18.11 -8.90
C TRP A 320 2.87 19.48 -9.00
N LEU A 321 3.52 20.46 -9.62
CA LEU A 321 2.86 21.71 -9.98
C LEU A 321 2.41 21.63 -11.45
N GLN A 322 1.25 22.22 -11.72
CA GLN A 322 0.74 22.42 -13.07
C GLN A 322 0.12 23.82 -13.13
N GLY A 323 0.76 24.73 -13.87
CA GLY A 323 0.29 26.11 -13.93
C GLY A 323 0.36 26.83 -12.59
N GLY A 324 1.40 26.54 -11.80
CA GLY A 324 1.62 27.14 -10.47
C GLY A 324 0.72 26.60 -9.36
N LYS A 325 -0.15 25.62 -9.64
CA LYS A 325 -1.01 24.99 -8.63
C LYS A 325 -0.52 23.58 -8.32
N ARG A 326 -0.54 23.21 -7.04
CA ARG A 326 -0.24 21.84 -6.59
C ARG A 326 -1.32 20.87 -7.09
N ARG A 327 -0.86 19.72 -7.59
CA ARG A 327 -1.65 18.61 -8.12
C ARG A 327 -1.16 17.31 -7.49
N HIS A 328 -2.05 16.34 -7.36
CA HIS A 328 -1.71 15.00 -6.91
C HIS A 328 -2.49 13.95 -7.68
N HIS A 329 -2.02 12.71 -7.59
CA HIS A 329 -2.48 11.57 -8.39
C HIS A 329 -3.82 10.96 -7.93
N LEU A 330 -4.33 11.38 -6.78
CA LEU A 330 -5.60 10.89 -6.23
C LEU A 330 -6.78 11.72 -6.76
N LEU A 331 -7.47 11.18 -7.76
CA LEU A 331 -8.58 11.84 -8.44
C LEU A 331 -9.93 11.35 -7.90
N ASN A 332 -10.92 12.23 -7.86
CA ASN A 332 -12.31 11.86 -7.63
C ASN A 332 -12.92 11.33 -8.93
N PRO A 333 -13.33 10.05 -9.01
CA PRO A 333 -13.88 9.48 -10.24
C PRO A 333 -15.14 10.17 -10.75
N ALA A 334 -15.90 10.87 -9.90
CA ALA A 334 -17.10 11.58 -10.30
C ALA A 334 -16.80 12.91 -11.03
N THR A 335 -15.60 13.47 -10.85
CA THR A 335 -15.21 14.76 -11.44
C THR A 335 -14.01 14.67 -12.37
N GLY A 336 -13.18 13.62 -12.24
CA GLY A 336 -11.91 13.49 -12.93
C GLY A 336 -10.83 14.45 -12.42
N LEU A 337 -11.10 15.17 -11.31
CA LEU A 337 -10.21 16.17 -10.73
C LEU A 337 -9.59 15.66 -9.43
N PRO A 338 -8.44 16.22 -8.99
CA PRO A 338 -7.86 15.89 -7.69
C PRO A 338 -8.86 16.08 -6.55
N THR A 339 -8.94 15.10 -5.65
CA THR A 339 -9.79 15.22 -4.46
C THR A 339 -9.22 16.22 -3.45
N PRO A 340 -10.03 17.02 -2.74
CA PRO A 340 -9.52 17.91 -1.70
C PRO A 340 -8.83 17.11 -0.59
N LEU A 341 -7.52 17.32 -0.42
CA LEU A 341 -6.69 16.67 0.60
C LEU A 341 -5.77 17.70 1.23
N TRP A 342 -5.30 17.41 2.43
CA TRP A 342 -4.26 18.23 3.02
C TRP A 342 -2.94 17.98 2.30
N ILE A 343 -2.36 19.03 1.73
CA ILE A 343 -1.10 19.00 0.97
C ILE A 343 -0.25 20.21 1.33
N ASP A 344 -0.03 20.46 2.62
CA ASP A 344 0.79 21.56 3.19
C ASP A 344 1.01 22.75 2.23
N ASP A 345 -0.10 23.43 1.90
CA ASP A 345 -0.15 24.57 0.99
C ASP A 345 -1.14 25.59 1.57
N GLU A 346 -0.91 26.88 1.36
CA GLU A 346 -1.75 27.96 1.90
C GLU A 346 -3.21 27.80 1.47
N ASP A 347 -3.43 27.32 0.24
CA ASP A 347 -4.75 27.04 -0.35
C ASP A 347 -5.52 25.89 0.33
N THR A 348 -4.86 25.08 1.16
CA THR A 348 -5.48 23.94 1.87
C THR A 348 -5.68 24.18 3.36
N ARG A 349 -5.35 25.38 3.83
CA ARG A 349 -5.68 25.81 5.20
C ARG A 349 -7.18 26.15 5.24
N PRO A 350 -7.94 25.61 6.21
CA PRO A 350 -9.34 25.96 6.35
C PRO A 350 -9.47 27.48 6.57
N GLU A 351 -10.17 28.16 5.66
CA GLU A 351 -10.41 29.62 5.73
C GLU A 351 -11.34 30.00 6.89
N ALA A 352 -12.11 29.03 7.42
CA ALA A 352 -13.06 29.21 8.52
C ALA A 352 -12.68 28.34 9.72
N GLU A 353 -12.80 28.89 10.94
CA GLU A 353 -12.51 28.19 12.21
C GLU A 353 -13.32 26.90 12.40
N ASP A 354 -14.51 26.81 11.79
CA ASP A 354 -15.42 25.65 11.91
C ASP A 354 -15.27 24.61 10.77
N ALA A 355 -14.38 24.84 9.79
CA ALA A 355 -14.25 23.92 8.67
C ALA A 355 -13.64 22.58 9.11
N MET A 356 -14.25 21.47 8.70
CA MET A 356 -13.73 20.14 9.00
C MET A 356 -12.31 19.97 8.43
N PRO A 357 -11.38 19.40 9.21
CA PRO A 357 -10.00 19.25 8.76
C PRO A 357 -9.91 18.25 7.60
N LEU A 358 -9.08 18.59 6.60
CA LEU A 358 -8.75 17.69 5.51
C LEU A 358 -7.90 16.53 6.01
N VAL A 359 -8.09 15.36 5.41
CA VAL A 359 -7.26 14.19 5.69
C VAL A 359 -5.90 14.34 4.99
N ALA A 360 -4.81 14.16 5.73
CA ALA A 360 -3.45 14.15 5.19
C ALA A 360 -3.08 12.75 4.67
N THR A 361 -3.31 11.73 5.50
CA THR A 361 -3.13 10.32 5.15
C THR A 361 -4.25 9.46 5.72
N ALA A 362 -4.58 8.40 5.00
CA ALA A 362 -5.46 7.35 5.46
C ALA A 362 -4.70 6.03 5.44
N THR A 363 -4.59 5.39 6.59
CA THR A 363 -4.11 4.02 6.73
C THR A 363 -5.30 3.10 6.93
N ALA A 364 -5.45 2.10 6.07
CA ALA A 364 -6.50 1.10 6.19
C ALA A 364 -5.90 -0.26 6.52
N LEU A 365 -6.59 -1.00 7.39
CA LEU A 365 -6.35 -2.42 7.62
C LEU A 365 -7.50 -3.22 7.00
N ALA A 366 -7.17 -4.29 6.30
CA ALA A 366 -8.14 -5.17 5.67
C ALA A 366 -7.61 -6.61 5.56
N PRO A 367 -8.46 -7.62 5.31
CA PRO A 367 -8.00 -9.01 5.22
C PRO A 367 -6.94 -9.28 4.14
N THR A 368 -6.85 -8.42 3.12
CA THR A 368 -5.86 -8.48 2.04
C THR A 368 -5.24 -7.10 1.81
N ALA A 369 -4.02 -7.06 1.29
CA ALA A 369 -3.31 -5.82 1.00
C ALA A 369 -3.97 -5.04 -0.14
N ALA A 370 -4.48 -5.73 -1.18
CA ALA A 370 -5.24 -5.09 -2.26
C ALA A 370 -6.49 -4.35 -1.74
N ARG A 371 -7.20 -4.95 -0.77
CA ARG A 371 -8.38 -4.33 -0.17
C ARG A 371 -8.02 -3.15 0.72
N ALA A 372 -6.95 -3.27 1.51
CA ALA A 372 -6.43 -2.17 2.30
C ALA A 372 -6.04 -0.98 1.39
N GLU A 373 -5.36 -1.27 0.28
CA GLU A 373 -4.91 -0.26 -0.69
C GLU A 373 -6.10 0.52 -1.30
N VAL A 374 -7.18 -0.18 -1.65
CA VAL A 374 -8.41 0.44 -2.16
C VAL A 374 -9.13 1.22 -1.05
N ALA A 375 -9.27 0.62 0.14
CA ALA A 375 -9.98 1.22 1.27
C ALA A 375 -9.33 2.53 1.74
N ALA A 376 -7.99 2.59 1.78
CA ALA A 376 -7.26 3.81 2.09
C ALA A 376 -7.59 4.95 1.11
N LYS A 377 -7.67 4.66 -0.19
CA LYS A 377 -8.05 5.66 -1.21
C LYS A 377 -9.51 6.07 -1.12
N VAL A 378 -10.42 5.11 -0.90
CA VAL A 378 -11.84 5.40 -0.69
C VAL A 378 -12.07 6.26 0.56
N ALA A 379 -11.31 6.02 1.63
CA ALA A 379 -11.34 6.84 2.85
C ALA A 379 -10.92 8.28 2.56
N LEU A 380 -9.84 8.50 1.80
CA LEU A 380 -9.41 9.84 1.38
C LEU A 380 -10.49 10.56 0.55
N LEU A 381 -11.13 9.85 -0.37
CA LEU A 381 -12.19 10.41 -1.22
C LEU A 381 -13.47 10.78 -0.45
N ARG A 382 -13.74 10.10 0.68
CA ARG A 382 -14.85 10.44 1.56
C ARG A 382 -14.52 11.57 2.52
N GLY A 383 -13.25 11.69 2.91
CA GLY A 383 -12.80 12.63 3.92
C GLY A 383 -13.28 12.27 5.34
N TYR A 384 -12.90 13.11 6.30
CA TYR A 384 -13.30 13.00 7.69
C TYR A 384 -14.56 13.83 7.97
N PRO A 385 -15.54 13.35 8.79
CA PRO A 385 -15.59 12.06 9.48
C PRO A 385 -16.32 10.95 8.69
N ALA A 386 -16.70 11.22 7.44
CA ALA A 386 -17.53 10.31 6.66
C ALA A 386 -16.85 8.95 6.38
N ALA A 387 -15.52 8.92 6.27
CA ALA A 387 -14.76 7.68 6.09
C ALA A 387 -14.89 6.72 7.28
N LEU A 388 -14.74 7.22 8.52
CA LEU A 388 -14.82 6.40 9.74
C LEU A 388 -16.22 5.77 9.89
N ARG A 389 -17.26 6.61 9.79
CA ARG A 389 -18.66 6.16 9.87
C ARG A 389 -19.00 5.08 8.85
N ALA A 390 -18.42 5.16 7.65
CA ALA A 390 -18.67 4.16 6.62
C ALA A 390 -18.00 2.81 6.94
N ALA A 391 -16.77 2.82 7.45
CA ALA A 391 -16.09 1.61 7.92
C ALA A 391 -16.81 0.96 9.11
N GLU A 392 -17.23 1.77 10.08
CA GLU A 392 -17.99 1.32 11.26
C GLU A 392 -19.35 0.75 10.88
N ALA A 393 -20.13 1.46 10.05
CA ALA A 393 -21.43 0.97 9.60
C ALA A 393 -21.33 -0.27 8.70
N ALA A 394 -20.20 -0.49 8.01
CA ALA A 394 -19.97 -1.72 7.25
C ALA A 394 -19.53 -2.88 8.16
N TRP A 395 -18.90 -2.60 9.29
CA TRP A 395 -18.52 -3.59 10.30
C TRP A 395 -19.72 -4.22 11.00
N GLU A 396 -20.72 -3.41 11.34
CA GLU A 396 -21.92 -3.85 12.06
C GLU A 396 -22.86 -4.69 11.19
N ARG A 397 -22.72 -4.62 9.86
CA ARG A 397 -23.53 -5.44 8.96
C ARG A 397 -23.09 -6.89 9.08
N PRO A 398 -24.04 -7.84 9.21
CA PRO A 398 -23.73 -9.25 9.09
C PRO A 398 -22.97 -9.48 7.78
N ILE A 399 -21.77 -10.05 7.85
CA ILE A 399 -21.07 -10.52 6.67
C ILE A 399 -21.94 -11.66 6.13
N ALA A 400 -22.73 -11.37 5.09
CA ALA A 400 -23.45 -12.40 4.38
C ALA A 400 -22.40 -13.33 3.76
N LEU A 401 -22.13 -14.46 4.43
CA LEU A 401 -21.33 -15.56 3.92
C LEU A 401 -22.00 -16.27 2.72
N SER A 402 -22.93 -15.60 2.03
CA SER A 402 -23.50 -16.14 0.80
C SER A 402 -22.39 -16.20 -0.23
N LEU A 403 -22.07 -17.41 -0.65
CA LEU A 403 -21.19 -17.71 -1.77
C LEU A 403 -21.56 -16.80 -2.96
N GLY A 404 -20.74 -15.78 -3.23
CA GLY A 404 -20.79 -15.00 -4.47
C GLY A 404 -21.25 -13.54 -4.34
N ALA A 405 -21.63 -13.05 -3.15
CA ALA A 405 -21.96 -11.63 -2.99
C ALA A 405 -20.67 -10.77 -2.91
N PRO A 406 -20.50 -9.70 -3.72
CA PRO A 406 -19.37 -8.81 -3.58
C PRO A 406 -19.40 -8.15 -2.21
N LEU A 407 -18.34 -8.31 -1.42
CA LEU A 407 -18.21 -7.58 -0.17
C LEU A 407 -18.09 -6.07 -0.46
N ASP A 408 -18.79 -5.26 0.31
CA ASP A 408 -18.66 -3.79 0.31
C ASP A 408 -17.18 -3.40 0.48
N ALA A 409 -16.70 -2.35 -0.19
CA ALA A 409 -15.30 -1.95 -0.10
C ALA A 409 -14.85 -1.70 1.35
N ASP A 410 -15.78 -1.28 2.21
CA ASP A 410 -15.55 -0.99 3.63
C ASP A 410 -15.79 -2.16 4.57
N ALA A 411 -16.39 -3.26 4.09
CA ALA A 411 -16.60 -4.41 4.96
C ALA A 411 -15.24 -4.95 5.44
N ALA A 412 -15.17 -5.40 6.69
CA ALA A 412 -13.93 -5.88 7.26
C ALA A 412 -12.75 -4.88 7.19
N VAL A 413 -13.00 -3.57 7.16
CA VAL A 413 -11.96 -2.53 7.16
C VAL A 413 -11.93 -1.81 8.49
N ALA A 414 -10.73 -1.53 9.00
CA ALA A 414 -10.50 -0.54 10.05
C ALA A 414 -9.60 0.59 9.53
N LEU A 415 -9.77 1.80 10.08
CA LEU A 415 -9.10 2.99 9.59
C LEU A 415 -8.31 3.71 10.70
N VAL A 416 -7.16 4.24 10.31
CA VAL A 416 -6.40 5.24 11.06
C VAL A 416 -6.17 6.42 10.11
N LEU A 417 -6.76 7.58 10.41
CA LEU A 417 -6.60 8.80 9.62
C LEU A 417 -5.69 9.76 10.37
N THR A 418 -4.73 10.35 9.67
CA THR A 418 -4.02 11.54 10.15
C THR A 418 -4.59 12.76 9.45
N LEU A 419 -5.09 13.71 10.24
CA LEU A 419 -5.67 14.95 9.76
C LEU A 419 -4.57 15.99 9.48
N GLY A 420 -4.86 16.99 8.66
CA GLY A 420 -3.91 18.09 8.38
C GLY A 420 -3.50 18.89 9.61
N THR A 421 -4.30 18.84 10.69
CA THR A 421 -3.96 19.37 12.02
C THR A 421 -2.87 18.57 12.74
N GLY A 422 -2.59 17.35 12.27
CA GLY A 422 -1.75 16.37 12.94
C GLY A 422 -2.48 15.47 13.93
N GLU A 423 -3.78 15.69 14.14
CA GLU A 423 -4.60 14.81 14.94
C GLU A 423 -4.73 13.44 14.27
N VAL A 424 -4.71 12.38 15.09
CA VAL A 424 -4.89 11.00 14.65
C VAL A 424 -6.26 10.53 15.13
N VAL A 425 -7.10 10.14 14.20
CA VAL A 425 -8.44 9.61 14.48
C VAL A 425 -8.53 8.18 13.96
N VAL A 426 -9.12 7.29 14.76
CA VAL A 426 -9.24 5.85 14.45
C VAL A 426 -10.70 5.45 14.41
N SER A 427 -11.05 4.44 13.62
CA SER A 427 -12.41 3.90 13.62
C SER A 427 -12.67 3.06 14.87
N ASP A 428 -13.90 3.10 15.38
CA ASP A 428 -14.27 2.42 16.64
C ASP A 428 -14.06 0.89 16.58
N ASN A 429 -14.17 0.32 15.38
CA ASN A 429 -13.99 -1.11 15.14
C ASN A 429 -12.51 -1.56 15.05
N LEU A 430 -11.51 -0.68 15.20
CA LEU A 430 -10.09 -1.03 15.07
C LEU A 430 -9.66 -2.15 16.03
N SER A 431 -10.06 -2.07 17.30
CA SER A 431 -9.76 -3.11 18.29
C SER A 431 -10.39 -4.45 17.93
N ALA A 432 -11.65 -4.42 17.47
CA ALA A 432 -12.37 -5.61 17.00
C ALA A 432 -11.76 -6.20 15.72
N TYR A 433 -11.23 -5.36 14.83
CA TYR A 433 -10.45 -5.79 13.66
C TYR A 433 -9.19 -6.54 14.08
N LEU A 434 -8.41 -5.95 14.99
CA LEU A 434 -7.16 -6.55 15.43
C LEU A 434 -7.40 -7.86 16.18
N SER A 435 -8.46 -7.96 16.98
CA SER A 435 -8.84 -9.25 17.58
C SER A 435 -9.24 -10.27 16.51
N THR A 436 -10.17 -9.92 15.62
CA THR A 436 -10.76 -10.86 14.65
C THR A 436 -9.79 -11.35 13.57
N TRP A 437 -9.02 -10.43 12.98
CA TRP A 437 -8.14 -10.75 11.85
C TRP A 437 -6.68 -10.43 12.11
N GLY A 438 -6.38 -9.49 12.99
CA GLY A 438 -5.00 -9.13 13.32
C GLY A 438 -4.31 -10.13 14.25
N THR A 439 -5.04 -10.94 15.01
CA THR A 439 -4.48 -11.80 16.07
C THR A 439 -5.13 -13.17 16.16
N LEU A 440 -6.46 -13.28 16.02
CA LEU A 440 -7.13 -14.57 15.98
C LEU A 440 -6.84 -15.25 14.65
N GLY A 441 -6.37 -16.50 14.71
CA GLY A 441 -6.05 -17.34 13.56
C GLY A 441 -7.26 -17.76 12.72
N VAL A 442 -8.34 -16.96 12.69
CA VAL A 442 -9.50 -17.17 11.82
C VAL A 442 -8.97 -17.31 10.41
N ALA A 443 -9.08 -18.54 9.88
CA ALA A 443 -8.80 -18.79 8.50
C ALA A 443 -9.73 -17.87 7.69
N LEU A 444 -9.17 -17.14 6.73
CA LEU A 444 -9.98 -16.67 5.62
C LEU A 444 -10.82 -17.87 5.18
N PRO A 445 -12.14 -17.75 4.94
CA PRO A 445 -12.77 -18.77 4.13
C PRO A 445 -11.90 -18.87 2.89
N THR A 446 -11.28 -20.03 2.68
CA THR A 446 -10.62 -20.38 1.42
C THR A 446 -11.76 -20.56 0.44
N SER A 447 -12.45 -19.46 0.15
CA SER A 447 -13.52 -19.43 -0.81
C SER A 447 -12.85 -19.49 -2.18
N PRO A 448 -13.34 -20.33 -3.08
CA PRO A 448 -13.00 -20.28 -4.51
C PRO A 448 -13.27 -18.89 -5.15
N GLU A 449 -13.84 -17.95 -4.40
CA GLU A 449 -14.36 -16.66 -4.84
C GLU A 449 -13.33 -15.52 -4.85
N LEU A 450 -12.15 -15.72 -4.26
CA LEU A 450 -11.07 -14.74 -4.39
C LEU A 450 -10.31 -14.84 -5.72
N GLY A 451 -10.49 -15.91 -6.50
CA GLY A 451 -9.87 -16.05 -7.83
C GLY A 451 -8.35 -15.92 -7.81
N LEU A 452 -7.72 -16.18 -6.66
CA LEU A 452 -6.28 -16.42 -6.57
C LEU A 452 -6.09 -17.90 -6.86
N ASP A 453 -6.26 -18.28 -8.13
CA ASP A 453 -5.83 -19.61 -8.56
C ASP A 453 -4.31 -19.65 -8.41
N ALA A 454 -3.83 -20.49 -7.50
CA ALA A 454 -2.41 -20.61 -7.14
C ALA A 454 -1.54 -21.21 -8.27
N SER A 455 -2.08 -21.31 -9.49
CA SER A 455 -1.43 -21.81 -10.70
C SER A 455 -1.04 -20.71 -11.70
N VAL A 456 -0.99 -19.43 -11.30
CA VAL A 456 -0.38 -18.33 -12.08
C VAL A 456 1.10 -18.21 -11.78
#